data_AF-A0A8X6WPU0-F1
#
_entry.id   AF-A0A8X6WPU0-F1
#
_cell.length_a   1.000
_cell.length_b   1.000
_cell.length_c   1.000
_cell.angle_alpha   90.00
_cell.angle_beta   90.00
_cell.angle_gamma   90.00
#
_symmetry.space_group_name_H-M   'P 1'
#
loop_
_entity.id
_entity.type
_entity.pdbx_description
1 polymer ?
#
loop_
_entity_poly.entity_id
_entity_poly.type
_entity_poly.pdbx_seq_one_letter_code
_entity_poly.pdbx_strand_id
1 'polypeptide(L)'
;MESIAMETEAGNSTSKGRPFSTEWLVSFKDPRDLWQEHWFALSLEIANIAILFQILRHAKTRGNEACYVVIAAMVSVICFEMLPMMPQPGYLLWWYHQGLINVLHQRVPSFIITSFAIVHYVAHNLTKDCNLPTTTRSFVTGVLGILMYFPYVWLAPRLLLSLVHLDDPVFKARFLDVPYFQVLILFLLFFHTTQLFLQNHEEIEPQDRNSVNYTWCAILSGSVSAFYTIVEQYLLYLIITLTLKQHAGWCLLAALAITASLAKDELKSLEMKSYSIAGALQPLRSTIFWAAVGLFVFSSTLPLWLKTKDLKSKGIRLELGPCHITHDVSNTSPLEITRRRFICQDDAQHLDFDFHCVNQAALRFGVQNNVINCSCCTLSNWRIDPNNSCLLQICFMRSTRMNDFCRKLCSEIWPGLWTCSSPCQVWGAENPHAYIEYECNIPKVKCGVV
;
A
#
# COMPACT_ATOMS: atom_id res chain seq x y z
N MET A 1 -38.81 -0.05 -17.92
CA MET A 1 -37.80 -0.06 -18.99
C MET A 1 -37.69 1.37 -19.49
N GLU A 2 -36.86 2.18 -18.84
CA GLU A 2 -36.48 3.50 -19.31
C GLU A 2 -35.05 3.40 -19.81
N SER A 3 -34.87 3.65 -21.10
CA SER A 3 -33.57 3.69 -21.76
C SER A 3 -32.83 4.93 -21.30
N ILE A 4 -31.70 4.75 -20.63
CA ILE A 4 -30.74 5.83 -20.38
C ILE A 4 -30.03 6.08 -21.71
N ALA A 5 -30.53 7.06 -22.46
CA ALA A 5 -29.83 7.63 -23.59
C ALA A 5 -28.63 8.42 -23.06
N MET A 6 -27.42 7.97 -23.39
CA MET A 6 -26.22 8.80 -23.26
C MET A 6 -26.26 9.85 -24.37
N GLU A 7 -26.68 11.06 -24.03
CA GLU A 7 -26.54 12.24 -24.89
C GLU A 7 -25.07 12.63 -25.01
N THR A 8 -24.56 12.53 -26.22
CA THR A 8 -23.30 13.10 -26.68
C THR A 8 -23.47 14.61 -26.90
N GLU A 9 -23.44 15.41 -25.84
CA GLU A 9 -23.33 16.86 -25.98
C GLU A 9 -21.91 17.28 -26.36
N ALA A 10 -21.67 17.38 -27.66
CA ALA A 10 -20.56 18.14 -28.23
C ALA A 10 -20.84 19.65 -28.14
N GLY A 11 -21.00 20.16 -26.93
CA GLY A 11 -21.17 21.58 -26.63
C GLY A 11 -19.82 22.23 -26.40
N ASN A 12 -19.47 23.22 -27.23
CA ASN A 12 -18.31 24.09 -27.10
C ASN A 12 -18.45 24.97 -25.83
N SER A 13 -18.35 24.37 -24.65
CA SER A 13 -18.46 25.05 -23.37
C SER A 13 -17.16 25.79 -23.10
N THR A 14 -17.20 27.11 -23.28
CA THR A 14 -16.25 28.01 -22.62
C THR A 14 -16.11 27.56 -21.16
N SER A 15 -14.90 27.22 -20.75
CA SER A 15 -14.60 26.63 -19.45
C SER A 15 -14.87 27.62 -18.32
N LYS A 16 -16.15 27.80 -17.97
CA LYS A 16 -16.52 28.30 -16.65
C LYS A 16 -15.90 27.31 -15.67
N GLY A 17 -14.81 27.72 -15.02
CA GLY A 17 -14.06 26.91 -14.08
C GLY A 17 -15.04 26.24 -13.13
N ARG A 18 -15.16 24.92 -13.23
CA ARG A 18 -15.98 24.17 -12.28
C ARG A 18 -15.38 24.46 -10.90
N PRO A 19 -16.19 24.88 -9.91
CA PRO A 19 -15.67 25.02 -8.56
C PRO A 19 -15.03 23.68 -8.17
N PHE A 20 -13.88 23.72 -7.50
CA PHE A 20 -13.23 22.52 -6.96
C PHE A 20 -14.26 21.76 -6.12
N SER A 21 -14.88 20.72 -6.69
CA SER A 21 -15.83 19.90 -5.96
C SER A 21 -15.04 19.12 -4.91
N THR A 22 -15.58 19.05 -3.69
CA THR A 22 -14.99 18.25 -2.61
C THR A 22 -14.83 16.78 -3.00
N GLU A 23 -15.62 16.31 -3.97
CA GLU A 23 -15.53 14.99 -4.60
C GLU A 23 -14.17 14.69 -5.23
N TRP A 24 -13.44 15.73 -5.67
CA TRP A 24 -12.07 15.57 -6.14
C TRP A 24 -11.11 15.23 -5.00
N LEU A 25 -11.29 15.81 -3.81
CA LEU A 25 -10.36 15.58 -2.70
C LEU A 25 -10.67 14.26 -1.99
N VAL A 26 -11.94 14.04 -1.65
CA VAL A 26 -12.40 12.86 -0.93
C VAL A 26 -13.66 12.31 -1.58
N SER A 27 -13.67 11.02 -1.81
CA SER A 27 -14.82 10.28 -2.33
C SER A 27 -15.14 9.10 -1.43
N PHE A 28 -16.43 8.92 -1.17
CA PHE A 28 -16.95 7.82 -0.37
C PHE A 28 -17.62 6.80 -1.29
N LYS A 29 -17.43 5.53 -1.01
CA LYS A 29 -18.13 4.44 -1.67
C LYS A 29 -19.15 3.78 -0.75
N ASP A 30 -20.20 3.21 -1.33
CA ASP A 30 -21.15 2.42 -0.55
C ASP A 30 -20.43 1.14 -0.04
N PRO A 31 -20.42 0.89 1.28
CA PRO A 31 -19.79 -0.31 1.83
C PRO A 31 -20.43 -1.61 1.32
N ARG A 32 -21.71 -1.59 0.88
CA ARG A 32 -22.39 -2.77 0.33
C ARG A 32 -21.81 -3.17 -1.01
N ASP A 33 -21.54 -2.20 -1.88
CA ASP A 33 -20.90 -2.44 -3.17
C ASP A 33 -19.47 -2.95 -2.96
N LEU A 34 -18.72 -2.31 -2.05
CA LEU A 34 -17.38 -2.77 -1.68
C LEU A 34 -17.40 -4.17 -1.08
N TRP A 35 -18.41 -4.55 -0.29
CA TRP A 35 -18.51 -5.91 0.25
C TRP A 35 -18.74 -6.95 -0.85
N GLN A 36 -19.53 -6.63 -1.87
CA GLN A 36 -19.79 -7.54 -2.97
C GLN A 36 -18.60 -7.66 -3.94
N GLU A 37 -17.91 -6.56 -4.20
CA GLU A 37 -16.85 -6.50 -5.22
C GLU A 37 -15.44 -6.66 -4.65
N HIS A 38 -15.22 -6.19 -3.42
CA HIS A 38 -13.89 -5.94 -2.83
C HIS A 38 -13.87 -6.15 -1.30
N TRP A 39 -14.55 -7.19 -0.80
CA TRP A 39 -14.71 -7.44 0.64
C TRP A 39 -13.40 -7.36 1.44
N PHE A 40 -12.29 -7.81 0.83
CA PHE A 40 -10.97 -7.82 1.43
C PHE A 40 -10.44 -6.39 1.69
N ALA A 41 -10.57 -5.48 0.73
CA ALA A 41 -10.17 -4.09 0.88
C ALA A 41 -10.98 -3.38 1.97
N LEU A 42 -12.30 -3.62 2.00
CA LEU A 42 -13.16 -3.09 3.08
C LEU A 42 -12.75 -3.63 4.45
N SER A 43 -12.44 -4.92 4.54
CA SER A 43 -11.99 -5.56 5.79
C SER A 43 -10.66 -4.96 6.27
N LEU A 44 -9.73 -4.73 5.34
CA LEU A 44 -8.44 -4.09 5.63
C LEU A 44 -8.64 -2.66 6.14
N GLU A 45 -9.55 -1.89 5.56
CA GLU A 45 -9.84 -0.52 5.99
C GLU A 45 -10.46 -0.47 7.38
N ILE A 46 -11.43 -1.34 7.67
CA ILE A 46 -12.02 -1.45 9.02
C ILE A 46 -10.95 -1.84 10.05
N ALA A 47 -10.10 -2.82 9.71
CA ALA A 47 -9.00 -3.25 10.58
C ALA A 47 -8.00 -2.11 10.83
N ASN A 48 -7.61 -1.37 9.79
CA ASN A 48 -6.72 -0.23 9.91
C ASN A 48 -7.31 0.90 10.74
N ILE A 49 -8.59 1.22 10.57
CA ILE A 49 -9.27 2.22 11.40
C ILE A 49 -9.25 1.79 12.88
N ALA A 50 -9.54 0.53 13.17
CA ALA A 50 -9.51 -0.01 14.53
C ALA A 50 -8.09 0.06 15.14
N ILE A 51 -7.07 -0.35 14.38
CA ILE A 51 -5.66 -0.32 14.83
C ILE A 51 -5.20 1.13 15.03
N LEU A 52 -5.51 2.02 14.09
CA LEU A 52 -5.19 3.44 14.17
C LEU A 52 -5.83 4.07 15.41
N PHE A 53 -7.08 3.76 15.70
CA PHE A 53 -7.76 4.23 16.92
C PHE A 53 -7.03 3.75 18.19
N GLN A 54 -6.62 2.47 18.24
CA GLN A 54 -5.84 1.95 19.37
C GLN A 54 -4.47 2.62 19.50
N ILE A 55 -3.81 2.89 18.38
CA ILE A 55 -2.54 3.61 18.33
C ILE A 55 -2.71 5.04 18.84
N LEU A 56 -3.73 5.77 18.40
CA LEU A 56 -3.99 7.14 18.88
C LEU A 56 -4.30 7.16 20.38
N ARG A 57 -5.06 6.16 20.88
CA ARG A 57 -5.30 5.99 22.31
C ARG A 57 -4.00 5.71 23.06
N HIS A 58 -3.16 4.81 22.56
CA HIS A 58 -1.89 4.47 23.16
C HIS A 58 -0.91 5.67 23.14
N ALA A 59 -0.83 6.37 22.02
CA ALA A 59 -0.04 7.58 21.85
C ALA A 59 -0.42 8.63 22.89
N LYS A 60 -1.72 8.90 23.07
CA LYS A 60 -2.21 9.83 24.09
C LYS A 60 -1.75 9.46 25.50
N THR A 61 -1.64 8.17 25.82
CA THR A 61 -1.14 7.71 27.14
C THR A 61 0.37 7.79 27.30
N ARG A 62 1.16 7.67 26.22
CA ARG A 62 2.63 7.76 26.24
C ARG A 62 3.17 9.17 26.02
N GLY A 63 2.31 10.13 25.73
CA GLY A 63 2.66 11.53 25.51
C GLY A 63 2.25 12.02 24.13
N ASN A 64 1.92 13.31 24.02
CA ASN A 64 1.29 13.85 22.83
C ASN A 64 2.18 13.77 21.57
N GLU A 65 3.51 13.80 21.71
CA GLU A 65 4.49 13.71 20.61
C GLU A 65 4.18 12.56 19.64
N ALA A 66 3.94 11.35 20.16
CA ALA A 66 3.75 10.16 19.33
C ALA A 66 2.46 10.23 18.50
N CYS A 67 1.45 10.98 18.96
CA CYS A 67 0.21 11.21 18.21
C CYS A 67 0.46 12.13 17.02
N TYR A 68 1.30 13.15 17.20
CA TYR A 68 1.64 14.10 16.13
C TYR A 68 2.56 13.49 15.06
N VAL A 69 3.38 12.49 15.42
CA VAL A 69 4.12 11.67 14.43
C VAL A 69 3.17 10.93 13.49
N VAL A 70 2.07 10.37 14.01
CA VAL A 70 1.04 9.71 13.18
C VAL A 70 0.45 10.71 12.19
N ILE A 71 0.12 11.92 12.66
CA ILE A 71 -0.40 12.99 11.80
C ILE A 71 0.62 13.38 10.73
N ALA A 72 1.88 13.56 11.10
CA ALA A 72 2.97 13.89 10.17
C ALA A 72 3.13 12.80 9.09
N ALA A 73 3.04 11.52 9.47
CA ALA A 73 3.12 10.39 8.55
C ALA A 73 1.90 10.30 7.60
N MET A 74 0.69 10.61 8.08
CA MET A 74 -0.48 10.69 7.19
C MET A 74 -0.34 11.84 6.18
N VAL A 75 0.09 13.02 6.65
CA VAL A 75 0.31 14.20 5.80
C VAL A 75 1.40 13.93 4.76
N SER A 76 2.50 13.27 5.15
CA SER A 76 3.59 13.00 4.20
C SER A 76 3.16 12.09 3.05
N VAL A 77 2.35 11.06 3.29
CA VAL A 77 1.82 10.21 2.22
C VAL A 77 0.84 10.97 1.34
N ILE A 78 -0.07 11.76 1.93
CA ILE A 78 -1.03 12.58 1.17
C ILE A 78 -0.28 13.55 0.25
N CYS A 79 0.69 14.30 0.79
CA CYS A 79 1.49 15.24 0.03
C CYS A 79 2.33 14.53 -1.05
N PHE A 80 2.93 13.38 -0.74
CA PHE A 80 3.71 12.61 -1.70
C PHE A 80 2.87 12.14 -2.88
N GLU A 81 1.61 11.73 -2.65
CA GLU A 81 0.70 11.31 -3.72
C GLU A 81 0.08 12.48 -4.49
N MET A 82 -0.03 13.66 -3.87
CA MET A 82 -0.48 14.90 -4.52
C MET A 82 0.56 15.46 -5.50
N LEU A 83 1.84 15.46 -5.13
CA LEU A 83 2.90 16.14 -5.88
C LEU A 83 3.05 15.66 -7.34
N PRO A 84 2.96 14.35 -7.66
CA PRO A 84 2.93 13.86 -9.04
C PRO A 84 1.76 14.35 -9.90
N MET A 85 0.71 14.93 -9.29
CA MET A 85 -0.42 15.51 -10.03
C MET A 85 -0.08 16.87 -10.65
N MET A 86 1.07 17.45 -10.30
CA MET A 86 1.57 18.72 -10.84
C MET A 86 2.90 18.47 -11.57
N PRO A 87 3.05 18.64 -12.91
CA PRO A 87 2.13 19.19 -13.90
C PRO A 87 1.58 18.18 -14.93
N GLN A 88 1.87 16.87 -14.87
CA GLN A 88 1.51 15.94 -15.95
C GLN A 88 1.22 14.48 -15.54
N PRO A 89 0.34 13.75 -16.27
CA PRO A 89 -0.20 12.42 -15.92
C PRO A 89 0.78 11.23 -16.05
N GLY A 90 2.07 11.49 -15.93
CA GLY A 90 3.14 10.53 -16.14
C GLY A 90 3.29 9.53 -15.01
N TYR A 91 3.55 10.01 -13.80
CA TYR A 91 3.94 9.16 -12.68
C TYR A 91 2.72 8.67 -11.88
N LEU A 92 2.20 7.49 -12.22
CA LEU A 92 0.98 6.93 -11.64
C LEU A 92 1.26 5.52 -11.12
N LEU A 93 1.57 5.43 -9.83
CA LEU A 93 1.34 4.21 -9.06
C LEU A 93 -0.18 4.06 -8.93
N TRP A 94 -0.73 2.97 -9.47
CA TRP A 94 -2.17 2.76 -9.45
C TRP A 94 -2.55 1.87 -8.28
N TRP A 95 -3.37 2.39 -7.37
CA TRP A 95 -4.03 1.58 -6.37
C TRP A 95 -5.31 0.99 -6.99
N TYR A 96 -5.35 -0.33 -7.12
CA TYR A 96 -6.44 -1.02 -7.82
C TYR A 96 -7.71 -1.08 -6.98
N HIS A 97 -7.54 -1.44 -5.70
CA HIS A 97 -8.65 -1.53 -4.78
C HIS A 97 -9.02 -0.15 -4.27
N GLN A 98 -10.29 0.19 -4.48
CA GLN A 98 -10.87 1.35 -3.85
C GLN A 98 -11.25 1.02 -2.41
N GLY A 99 -10.95 1.94 -1.50
CA GLY A 99 -11.43 1.90 -0.14
C GLY A 99 -12.85 2.44 0.00
N LEU A 100 -13.40 2.34 1.20
CA LEU A 100 -14.55 3.10 1.68
C LEU A 100 -14.31 4.60 1.51
N ILE A 101 -13.11 5.04 1.85
CA ILE A 101 -12.65 6.42 1.68
C ILE A 101 -11.49 6.42 0.68
N ASN A 102 -11.65 7.15 -0.42
CA ASN A 102 -10.58 7.39 -1.37
C ASN A 102 -10.26 8.87 -1.48
N VAL A 103 -8.97 9.19 -1.48
CA VAL A 103 -8.42 10.55 -1.55
C VAL A 103 -7.86 10.77 -2.96
N LEU A 104 -7.81 12.03 -3.41
CA LEU A 104 -7.23 12.45 -4.70
C LEU A 104 -7.92 11.80 -5.92
N HIS A 105 -9.22 12.07 -6.06
CA HIS A 105 -10.05 11.65 -7.18
C HIS A 105 -10.13 10.12 -7.33
N GLN A 106 -10.22 9.39 -6.20
CA GLN A 106 -10.15 7.93 -6.14
C GLN A 106 -8.76 7.35 -6.47
N ARG A 107 -7.68 8.12 -6.31
CA ARG A 107 -6.32 7.63 -6.56
C ARG A 107 -5.81 6.83 -5.38
N VAL A 108 -5.93 7.34 -4.16
CA VAL A 108 -5.29 6.76 -2.98
C VAL A 108 -6.37 6.32 -1.99
N PRO A 109 -6.54 5.02 -1.76
CA PRO A 109 -7.47 4.55 -0.74
C PRO A 109 -6.91 4.85 0.66
N SER A 110 -7.79 5.15 1.61
CA SER A 110 -7.40 5.59 2.96
C SER A 110 -6.60 4.53 3.72
N PHE A 111 -6.81 3.24 3.42
CA PHE A 111 -6.09 2.15 4.06
C PHE A 111 -4.58 2.22 3.78
N ILE A 112 -4.13 2.80 2.66
CA ILE A 112 -2.70 2.99 2.38
C ILE A 112 -2.11 4.07 3.28
N ILE A 113 -2.79 5.21 3.39
CA ILE A 113 -2.38 6.34 4.24
C ILE A 113 -2.30 5.89 5.70
N THR A 114 -3.32 5.16 6.16
CA THR A 114 -3.39 4.66 7.54
C THR A 114 -2.39 3.53 7.80
N SER A 115 -2.21 2.56 6.89
CA SER A 115 -1.19 1.51 7.01
C SER A 115 0.22 2.09 7.17
N PHE A 116 0.57 3.10 6.35
CA PHE A 116 1.86 3.76 6.46
C PHE A 116 2.03 4.43 7.82
N ALA A 117 1.04 5.20 8.27
CA ALA A 117 1.09 5.90 9.56
C ALA A 117 1.18 4.94 10.76
N ILE A 118 0.49 3.80 10.69
CA ILE A 118 0.57 2.71 11.69
C ILE A 118 2.00 2.18 11.77
N VAL A 119 2.60 1.81 10.64
CA VAL A 119 3.97 1.26 10.61
C VAL A 119 5.00 2.30 11.02
N HIS A 120 4.82 3.56 10.59
CA HIS A 120 5.68 4.68 11.00
C HIS A 120 5.67 4.84 12.52
N TYR A 121 4.48 4.88 13.12
CA TYR A 121 4.32 5.00 14.55
C TYR A 121 5.03 3.89 15.32
N VAL A 122 4.85 2.64 14.88
CA VAL A 122 5.48 1.48 15.51
C VAL A 122 7.00 1.58 15.41
N ALA A 123 7.54 1.84 14.22
CA ALA A 123 8.98 2.00 14.01
C ALA A 123 9.55 3.14 14.86
N HIS A 124 8.89 4.30 14.89
CA HIS A 124 9.30 5.47 15.66
C HIS A 124 9.32 5.22 17.17
N ASN A 125 8.31 4.53 17.72
CA ASN A 125 8.29 4.23 19.14
C ASN A 125 9.33 3.18 19.55
N LEU A 126 9.65 2.23 18.66
CA LEU A 126 10.72 1.27 18.91
C LEU A 126 12.10 1.93 18.97
N THR A 127 12.32 2.99 18.18
CA THR A 127 13.58 3.73 18.20
C THR A 127 13.63 4.81 19.28
N LYS A 128 12.47 5.30 19.75
CA LYS A 128 12.36 6.31 20.81
C LYS A 128 13.04 5.88 22.10
N ASP A 129 12.84 4.64 22.50
CA ASP A 129 13.34 4.11 23.77
C ASP A 129 14.85 3.83 23.73
N CYS A 130 15.51 3.97 22.58
CA CYS A 130 16.93 3.68 22.40
C CYS A 130 17.87 4.87 22.69
N ASN A 131 17.36 6.07 23.03
CA ASN A 131 18.17 7.29 23.26
C ASN A 131 19.16 7.61 22.12
N LEU A 132 18.77 7.33 20.88
CA LEU A 132 19.58 7.62 19.71
C LEU A 132 19.52 9.12 19.36
N PRO A 133 20.60 9.71 18.83
CA PRO A 133 20.57 11.07 18.29
C PRO A 133 19.60 11.17 17.12
N THR A 134 19.15 12.37 16.80
CA THR A 134 18.04 12.61 15.87
C THR A 134 18.24 11.97 14.50
N THR A 135 19.38 12.16 13.84
CA THR A 135 19.62 11.59 12.49
C THR A 135 19.76 10.07 12.54
N THR A 136 20.48 9.56 13.53
CA THR A 136 20.63 8.13 13.76
C THR A 136 19.28 7.46 14.05
N ARG A 137 18.44 8.09 14.88
CA ARG A 137 17.09 7.62 15.21
C ARG A 137 16.21 7.59 13.96
N SER A 138 16.26 8.63 13.13
CA SER A 138 15.54 8.71 11.87
C SER A 138 15.98 7.64 10.87
N PHE A 139 17.29 7.40 10.77
CA PHE A 139 17.85 6.33 9.94
C PHE A 139 17.34 4.95 10.37
N VAL A 140 17.46 4.62 11.66
CA VAL A 140 16.99 3.33 12.19
C VAL A 140 15.46 3.20 12.04
N THR A 141 14.72 4.30 12.22
CA THR A 141 13.27 4.33 11.98
C THR A 141 12.93 4.06 10.52
N GLY A 142 13.69 4.63 9.58
CA GLY A 142 13.57 4.37 8.15
C GLY A 142 13.78 2.90 7.80
N VAL A 143 14.86 2.31 8.29
CA VAL A 143 15.18 0.89 8.06
C VAL A 143 14.11 -0.03 8.67
N LEU A 144 13.72 0.20 9.93
CA LEU A 144 12.68 -0.59 10.59
C LEU A 144 11.32 -0.44 9.90
N GLY A 145 10.96 0.78 9.49
CA GLY A 145 9.74 1.06 8.76
C GLY A 145 9.64 0.26 7.46
N ILE A 146 10.71 0.22 6.66
CA ILE A 146 10.75 -0.63 5.46
C ILE A 146 10.61 -2.10 5.83
N LEU A 147 11.39 -2.61 6.80
CA LEU A 147 11.36 -4.03 7.15
C LEU A 147 9.96 -4.48 7.57
N MET A 148 9.23 -3.61 8.29
CA MET A 148 7.84 -3.86 8.69
C MET A 148 6.85 -3.71 7.54
N TYR A 149 7.05 -2.76 6.64
CA TYR A 149 6.13 -2.48 5.52
C TYR A 149 6.40 -3.35 4.28
N PHE A 150 7.58 -3.94 4.17
CA PHE A 150 8.01 -4.73 3.01
C PHE A 150 7.09 -5.91 2.71
N PRO A 151 6.64 -6.73 3.68
CA PRO A 151 5.69 -7.81 3.39
C PRO A 151 4.38 -7.29 2.81
N TYR A 152 3.90 -6.15 3.30
CA TYR A 152 2.67 -5.54 2.78
C TYR A 152 2.84 -5.17 1.31
N VAL A 153 3.94 -4.48 0.97
CA VAL A 153 4.23 -4.08 -0.42
C VAL A 153 4.48 -5.30 -1.32
N TRP A 154 5.15 -6.31 -0.79
CA TRP A 154 5.40 -7.56 -1.51
C TRP A 154 4.12 -8.32 -1.85
N LEU A 155 3.15 -8.30 -0.95
CA LEU A 155 1.85 -8.95 -1.15
C LEU A 155 0.85 -8.07 -1.90
N ALA A 156 1.05 -6.75 -1.94
CA ALA A 156 0.09 -5.82 -2.53
C ALA A 156 -0.25 -6.11 -3.99
N PRO A 157 0.70 -6.38 -4.92
CA PRO A 157 0.38 -6.79 -6.28
C PRO A 157 -0.44 -8.09 -6.35
N ARG A 158 -0.07 -9.07 -5.50
CA ARG A 158 -0.69 -10.40 -5.43
C ARG A 158 -2.12 -10.36 -4.89
N LEU A 159 -2.40 -9.40 -4.03
CA LEU A 159 -3.72 -9.14 -3.47
C LEU A 159 -4.52 -8.12 -4.30
N LEU A 160 -4.03 -7.75 -5.49
CA LEU A 160 -4.62 -6.71 -6.35
C LEU A 160 -4.78 -5.36 -5.65
N LEU A 161 -3.99 -5.07 -4.61
CA LEU A 161 -4.04 -3.79 -3.89
C LEU A 161 -3.35 -2.68 -4.69
N SER A 162 -2.25 -3.00 -5.37
CA SER A 162 -1.46 -2.07 -6.18
C SER A 162 -1.11 -2.68 -7.53
N LEU A 163 -1.11 -1.87 -8.59
CA LEU A 163 -0.46 -2.21 -9.86
C LEU A 163 0.64 -1.24 -10.18
N VAL A 164 1.67 -1.81 -10.79
CA VAL A 164 2.72 -1.07 -11.44
C VAL A 164 2.80 -1.52 -12.90
N HIS A 165 2.85 -0.57 -13.84
CA HIS A 165 3.11 -0.90 -15.24
C HIS A 165 4.49 -1.58 -15.35
N LEU A 166 4.53 -2.80 -15.90
CA LEU A 166 5.76 -3.58 -16.02
C LEU A 166 6.80 -2.90 -16.94
N ASP A 167 6.31 -2.14 -17.92
CA ASP A 167 7.16 -1.49 -18.94
C ASP A 167 7.72 -0.16 -18.51
N ASP A 168 7.27 0.35 -17.38
CA ASP A 168 7.81 1.59 -16.87
C ASP A 168 9.27 1.34 -16.43
N PRO A 169 10.25 2.02 -17.05
CA PRO A 169 11.66 1.75 -16.78
C PRO A 169 12.02 2.01 -15.31
N VAL A 170 11.27 2.88 -14.61
CA VAL A 170 11.46 3.15 -13.18
C VAL A 170 11.15 1.91 -12.34
N PHE A 171 10.17 1.12 -12.75
CA PHE A 171 9.65 -0.02 -11.98
C PHE A 171 10.08 -1.39 -12.51
N LYS A 172 10.87 -1.40 -13.58
CA LYS A 172 11.41 -2.62 -14.20
C LYS A 172 12.36 -3.38 -13.25
N ALA A 173 13.15 -2.65 -12.48
CA ALA A 173 14.08 -3.23 -11.51
C ALA A 173 13.36 -3.61 -10.21
N ARG A 174 13.40 -4.89 -9.83
CA ARG A 174 12.63 -5.43 -8.70
C ARG A 174 13.46 -6.32 -7.77
N PHE A 175 13.05 -6.35 -6.50
CA PHE A 175 13.50 -7.29 -5.48
C PHE A 175 12.26 -8.05 -4.97
N LEU A 176 12.21 -9.37 -5.20
CA LEU A 176 11.05 -10.19 -4.86
C LEU A 176 9.74 -9.58 -5.41
N ASP A 177 9.72 -9.13 -6.66
CA ASP A 177 8.59 -8.44 -7.31
C ASP A 177 8.25 -7.03 -6.80
N VAL A 178 8.89 -6.56 -5.73
CA VAL A 178 8.77 -5.18 -5.27
C VAL A 178 9.73 -4.29 -6.05
N PRO A 179 9.26 -3.20 -6.69
CA PRO A 179 10.16 -2.26 -7.34
C PRO A 179 11.16 -1.63 -6.36
N TYR A 180 12.45 -1.61 -6.70
CA TYR A 180 13.47 -0.96 -5.85
C TYR A 180 13.14 0.51 -5.58
N PHE A 181 12.57 1.18 -6.58
CA PHE A 181 12.15 2.57 -6.48
C PHE A 181 11.08 2.77 -5.38
N GLN A 182 10.15 1.83 -5.23
CA GLN A 182 9.14 1.88 -4.18
C GLN A 182 9.76 1.69 -2.79
N VAL A 183 10.74 0.80 -2.65
CA VAL A 183 11.48 0.62 -1.39
C VAL A 183 12.30 1.87 -1.03
N LEU A 184 12.93 2.51 -2.03
CA LEU A 184 13.64 3.78 -1.88
C LEU A 184 12.70 4.90 -1.41
N ILE A 185 11.55 5.06 -2.06
CA ILE A 185 10.53 6.04 -1.65
C ILE A 185 10.15 5.84 -0.19
N LEU A 186 9.79 4.62 0.18
CA LEU A 186 9.36 4.30 1.54
C LEU A 186 10.46 4.60 2.56
N PHE A 187 11.71 4.22 2.25
CA PHE A 187 12.86 4.55 3.09
C PHE A 187 12.94 6.06 3.36
N LEU A 188 12.96 6.85 2.28
CA LEU A 188 13.13 8.30 2.34
C LEU A 188 11.95 8.97 3.04
N LEU A 189 10.71 8.54 2.80
CA LEU A 189 9.54 9.05 3.51
C LEU A 189 9.63 8.76 5.02
N PHE A 190 9.95 7.52 5.42
CA PHE A 190 10.11 7.19 6.84
C PHE A 190 11.23 8.00 7.49
N PHE A 191 12.38 8.11 6.81
CA PHE A 191 13.54 8.87 7.27
C PHE A 191 13.22 10.37 7.42
N HIS A 192 12.81 11.04 6.35
CA HIS A 192 12.59 12.49 6.32
C HIS A 192 11.44 12.93 7.22
N THR A 193 10.33 12.19 7.26
CA THR A 193 9.21 12.52 8.16
C THR A 193 9.67 12.45 9.62
N THR A 194 10.46 11.43 9.99
CA THR A 194 10.99 11.30 11.37
C THR A 194 11.99 12.41 11.66
N GLN A 195 12.92 12.67 10.76
CA GLN A 195 13.98 13.65 10.93
C GLN A 195 13.43 15.05 11.14
N LEU A 196 12.59 15.50 10.22
CA LEU A 196 12.02 16.85 10.24
C LEU A 196 11.08 17.02 11.43
N PHE A 197 10.29 15.99 11.76
CA PHE A 197 9.42 16.05 12.93
C PHE A 197 10.23 16.22 14.22
N LEU A 198 11.30 15.45 14.41
CA LEU A 198 12.13 15.55 15.60
C LEU A 198 12.84 16.91 15.69
N GLN A 199 13.42 17.39 14.58
CA GLN A 199 14.06 18.72 14.53
C GLN A 199 13.07 19.84 14.86
N ASN A 200 11.93 19.89 14.16
CA ASN A 200 10.91 20.91 14.39
C ASN A 200 10.28 20.80 15.79
N HIS A 201 10.20 19.59 16.37
CA HIS A 201 9.69 19.39 17.72
C HIS A 201 10.67 19.89 18.80
N GLU A 202 11.98 19.71 18.60
CA GLU A 202 13.03 20.21 19.49
C GLU A 202 13.11 21.74 19.50
N GLU A 203 12.81 22.39 18.37
CA GLU A 203 12.76 23.84 18.25
C GLU A 203 11.58 24.50 18.98
N ILE A 204 10.53 23.74 19.33
CA ILE A 204 9.38 24.29 20.07
C ILE A 204 9.79 24.55 21.53
N GLU A 205 9.89 25.84 21.86
CA GLU A 205 10.18 26.31 23.21
C GLU A 205 9.18 25.73 24.23
N PRO A 206 9.60 25.40 25.46
CA PRO A 206 8.73 24.81 26.46
C PRO A 206 7.43 25.58 26.74
N GLN A 207 7.48 26.92 26.64
CA GLN A 207 6.34 27.80 26.85
C GLN A 207 5.29 27.72 25.72
N ASP A 208 5.71 27.32 24.53
CA ASP A 208 4.88 27.26 23.33
C ASP A 208 4.36 25.84 23.02
N ARG A 209 4.53 24.89 23.94
CA ARG A 209 4.10 23.49 23.79
C ARG A 209 2.60 23.33 23.96
N ASN A 210 1.84 23.81 22.97
CA ASN A 210 0.40 23.63 22.86
C ASN A 210 0.05 22.70 21.68
N SER A 211 -1.20 22.22 21.64
CA SER A 211 -1.65 21.28 20.59
C SER A 211 -1.63 21.87 19.19
N VAL A 212 -1.81 23.19 19.06
CA VAL A 212 -1.82 23.89 17.77
C VAL A 212 -0.43 23.89 17.15
N ASN A 213 0.59 24.24 17.93
CA ASN A 213 1.98 24.27 17.49
C ASN A 213 2.48 22.86 17.14
N TYR A 214 2.11 21.84 17.92
CA TYR A 214 2.41 20.46 17.55
C TYR A 214 1.71 19.99 16.28
N THR A 215 0.44 20.37 16.08
CA THR A 215 -0.29 20.06 14.84
C THR A 215 0.36 20.74 13.65
N TRP A 216 0.74 22.00 13.79
CA TRP A 216 1.45 22.75 12.74
C TRP A 216 2.80 22.13 12.41
N CYS A 217 3.58 21.79 13.43
CA CYS A 217 4.84 21.06 13.30
C CYS A 217 4.65 19.73 12.54
N ALA A 218 3.62 18.96 12.87
CA ALA A 218 3.31 17.71 12.16
C ALA A 218 2.94 17.94 10.68
N ILE A 219 2.09 18.93 10.40
CA ILE A 219 1.69 19.27 9.02
C ILE A 219 2.89 19.74 8.20
N LEU A 220 3.71 20.63 8.76
CA LEU A 220 4.91 21.15 8.11
C LEU A 220 5.92 20.04 7.84
N SER A 221 6.24 19.24 8.86
CA SER A 221 7.19 18.12 8.73
C SER A 221 6.72 17.09 7.70
N GLY A 222 5.43 16.73 7.72
CA GLY A 222 4.82 15.83 6.75
C GLY A 222 4.93 16.38 5.32
N SER A 223 4.53 17.63 5.11
CA SER A 223 4.53 18.26 3.79
C SER A 223 5.94 18.40 3.21
N VAL A 224 6.88 18.88 4.01
CA VAL A 224 8.28 19.09 3.60
C VAL A 224 9.00 17.76 3.39
N SER A 225 8.70 16.73 4.19
CA SER A 225 9.29 15.39 4.00
C SER A 225 8.92 14.77 2.65
N ALA A 226 7.68 14.96 2.19
CA ALA A 226 7.23 14.47 0.89
C ALA A 226 8.00 15.16 -0.25
N PHE A 227 8.21 16.47 -0.13
CA PHE A 227 8.98 17.24 -1.09
C PHE A 227 10.45 16.79 -1.15
N TYR A 228 11.13 16.66 0.00
CA TYR A 228 12.51 16.17 0.03
C TYR A 228 12.64 14.76 -0.55
N THR A 229 11.69 13.88 -0.23
CA THR A 229 11.66 12.52 -0.79
C THR A 229 11.61 12.54 -2.32
N ILE A 230 10.78 13.41 -2.90
CA ILE A 230 10.67 13.53 -4.37
C ILE A 230 11.92 14.12 -5.01
N VAL A 231 12.52 15.14 -4.39
CA VAL A 231 13.74 15.74 -4.91
C VAL A 231 14.89 14.74 -4.86
N GLU A 232 15.06 14.07 -3.71
CA GLU A 232 16.15 13.12 -3.50
C GLU A 232 16.01 11.86 -4.36
N GLN A 233 14.81 11.27 -4.46
CA GLN A 233 14.60 10.12 -5.36
C GLN A 233 14.93 10.48 -6.80
N TYR A 234 14.55 11.70 -7.25
CA TYR A 234 14.73 12.13 -8.63
C TYR A 234 16.21 12.37 -8.92
N LEU A 235 16.91 13.01 -7.99
CA LEU A 235 18.35 13.22 -8.08
C LEU A 235 19.12 11.90 -8.14
N LEU A 236 18.81 10.95 -7.24
CA LEU A 236 19.42 9.63 -7.23
C LEU A 236 19.17 8.87 -8.53
N TYR A 237 17.93 8.88 -9.03
CA TYR A 237 17.58 8.23 -10.29
C TYR A 237 18.30 8.87 -11.50
N LEU A 238 18.33 10.20 -11.57
CA LEU A 238 19.03 10.95 -12.61
C LEU A 238 20.52 10.62 -12.64
N ILE A 239 21.18 10.63 -11.49
CA ILE A 239 22.63 10.39 -11.41
C ILE A 239 22.92 8.91 -11.67
N ILE A 240 22.29 7.99 -10.95
CA ILE A 240 22.70 6.59 -10.93
C ILE A 240 22.13 5.83 -12.13
N THR A 241 20.84 5.97 -12.40
CA THR A 241 20.19 5.20 -13.45
C THR A 241 20.35 5.85 -14.81
N LEU A 242 20.11 7.16 -14.92
CA LEU A 242 20.15 7.83 -16.23
C LEU A 242 21.58 8.19 -16.66
N THR A 243 22.38 8.77 -15.76
CA THR A 243 23.74 9.23 -16.10
C THR A 243 24.77 8.10 -16.04
N LEU A 244 24.82 7.35 -14.94
CA LEU A 244 25.78 6.25 -14.76
C LEU A 244 25.32 4.93 -15.40
N LYS A 245 24.09 4.87 -15.92
CA LYS A 245 23.48 3.67 -16.54
C LYS A 245 23.51 2.43 -15.63
N GLN A 246 23.40 2.64 -14.32
CA GLN A 246 23.41 1.57 -13.32
C GLN A 246 21.99 1.09 -12.98
N HIS A 247 21.91 -0.14 -12.46
CA HIS A 247 20.67 -0.74 -11.99
C HIS A 247 20.01 0.11 -10.88
N ALA A 248 18.68 0.28 -10.90
CA ALA A 248 17.98 1.16 -9.95
C ALA A 248 18.13 0.77 -8.47
N GLY A 249 18.46 -0.49 -8.18
CA GLY A 249 18.81 -0.93 -6.82
C GLY A 249 20.00 -0.18 -6.21
N TRP A 250 20.91 0.36 -7.04
CA TRP A 250 22.01 1.21 -6.57
C TRP A 250 21.52 2.55 -5.99
N CYS A 251 20.35 3.05 -6.40
CA CYS A 251 19.75 4.24 -5.80
C CYS A 251 19.39 4.00 -4.32
N LEU A 252 18.80 2.83 -4.01
CA LEU A 252 18.50 2.43 -2.64
C LEU A 252 19.78 2.27 -1.81
N LEU A 253 20.80 1.59 -2.36
CA LEU A 253 22.08 1.42 -1.67
C LEU A 253 22.78 2.76 -1.42
N ALA A 254 22.73 3.69 -2.38
CA ALA A 254 23.30 5.03 -2.23
C ALA A 254 22.57 5.83 -1.14
N ALA A 255 21.23 5.85 -1.16
CA ALA A 255 20.44 6.51 -0.11
C ALA A 255 20.75 5.96 1.29
N LEU A 256 20.80 4.62 1.42
CA LEU A 256 21.17 3.96 2.67
C LEU A 256 22.60 4.29 3.09
N ALA A 257 23.56 4.30 2.17
CA ALA A 257 24.95 4.60 2.48
C ALA A 257 25.15 6.07 2.91
N ILE A 258 24.51 7.02 2.22
CA ILE A 258 24.58 8.45 2.55
C ILE A 258 23.97 8.68 3.93
N THR A 259 22.74 8.22 4.16
CA THR A 259 22.06 8.38 5.46
C THR A 259 22.77 7.65 6.59
N ALA A 260 23.31 6.45 6.35
CA ALA A 260 24.13 5.74 7.33
C ALA A 260 25.45 6.47 7.65
N SER A 261 26.06 7.13 6.66
CA SER A 261 27.27 7.93 6.88
C SER A 261 27.00 9.13 7.77
N LEU A 262 25.87 9.81 7.56
CA LEU A 262 25.41 10.91 8.42
C LEU A 262 25.11 10.44 9.84
N ALA A 263 24.44 9.29 9.99
CA ALA A 263 24.16 8.69 11.29
C ALA A 263 25.44 8.23 12.03
N LYS A 264 26.45 7.73 11.29
CA LYS A 264 27.71 7.25 11.88
C LYS A 264 28.47 8.35 12.60
N ASP A 265 28.48 9.57 12.06
CA ASP A 265 29.22 10.67 12.65
C ASP A 265 28.58 11.17 13.95
N GLU A 266 27.25 11.10 14.06
CA GLU A 266 26.55 11.30 15.34
C GLU A 266 26.89 10.19 16.35
N LEU A 267 26.94 8.93 15.92
CA LEU A 267 27.20 7.81 16.83
C LEU A 267 28.61 7.89 17.45
N LYS A 268 29.63 8.29 16.69
CA LYS A 268 30.99 8.53 17.23
C LYS A 268 31.00 9.59 18.33
N SER A 269 30.13 10.60 18.24
CA SER A 269 29.99 11.60 19.30
C SER A 269 29.38 11.02 20.58
N LEU A 270 28.55 9.97 20.45
CA LEU A 270 27.93 9.27 21.58
C LEU A 270 28.81 8.20 22.21
N GLU A 271 29.72 7.54 21.47
CA GLU A 271 30.61 6.52 22.04
C GLU A 271 31.47 7.03 23.21
N MET A 272 31.64 8.36 23.34
CA MET A 272 32.23 8.98 24.54
C MET A 272 31.37 8.86 25.81
N LYS A 273 30.09 8.44 25.69
CA LYS A 273 29.14 8.27 26.79
C LYS A 273 28.72 6.80 26.84
N SER A 274 29.04 6.09 27.92
CA SER A 274 28.92 4.62 28.02
C SER A 274 27.53 4.12 27.60
N TYR A 275 27.46 3.41 26.48
CA TYR A 275 26.22 2.80 26.00
C TYR A 275 25.97 1.49 26.76
N SER A 276 24.79 1.36 27.39
CA SER A 276 24.41 0.11 28.06
C SER A 276 23.70 -0.81 27.09
N ILE A 277 24.27 -2.00 26.86
CA ILE A 277 23.68 -3.08 26.04
C ILE A 277 22.27 -3.45 26.56
N ALA A 278 22.01 -3.29 27.86
CA ALA A 278 20.69 -3.55 28.45
C ALA A 278 19.58 -2.63 27.89
N GLY A 279 19.93 -1.40 27.49
CA GLY A 279 19.00 -0.48 26.85
C GLY A 279 18.61 -0.91 25.43
N ALA A 280 19.51 -1.56 24.70
CA ALA A 280 19.25 -2.02 23.34
C ALA A 280 18.20 -3.16 23.26
N LEU A 281 18.04 -3.94 24.33
CA LEU A 281 17.05 -5.02 24.42
C LEU A 281 15.72 -4.58 25.07
N GLN A 282 15.64 -3.34 25.57
CA GLN A 282 14.42 -2.79 26.14
C GLN A 282 13.21 -2.85 25.19
N PRO A 283 13.35 -2.64 23.86
CA PRO A 283 12.23 -2.74 22.92
C PRO A 283 11.55 -4.12 22.94
N LEU A 284 12.28 -5.21 23.17
CA LEU A 284 11.71 -6.58 23.22
C LEU A 284 10.68 -6.77 24.33
N ARG A 285 10.75 -5.95 25.39
CA ARG A 285 9.77 -5.96 26.50
C ARG A 285 8.55 -5.09 26.22
N SER A 286 8.60 -4.25 25.18
CA SER A 286 7.50 -3.34 24.85
C SER A 286 6.34 -4.11 24.22
N THR A 287 5.11 -3.80 24.64
CA THR A 287 3.90 -4.33 24.00
C THR A 287 3.79 -3.92 22.53
N ILE A 288 4.34 -2.75 22.18
CA ILE A 288 4.40 -2.25 20.79
C ILE A 288 5.26 -3.16 19.91
N PHE A 289 6.36 -3.70 20.43
CA PHE A 289 7.21 -4.62 19.69
C PHE A 289 6.45 -5.89 19.30
N TRP A 290 5.73 -6.48 20.26
CA TRP A 290 4.93 -7.67 19.98
C TRP A 290 3.73 -7.39 19.07
N ALA A 291 3.16 -6.17 19.14
CA ALA A 291 2.18 -5.73 18.15
C ALA A 291 2.78 -5.62 16.74
N ALA A 292 4.00 -5.10 16.61
CA ALA A 292 4.74 -5.03 15.35
C ALA A 292 4.99 -6.42 14.76
N VAL A 293 5.48 -7.34 15.58
CA VAL A 293 5.71 -8.74 15.22
C VAL A 293 4.38 -9.40 14.82
N GLY A 294 3.32 -9.18 15.59
CA GLY A 294 1.98 -9.68 15.28
C GLY A 294 1.46 -9.17 13.93
N LEU A 295 1.62 -7.87 13.64
CA LEU A 295 1.23 -7.27 12.36
C LEU A 295 2.04 -7.85 11.20
N PHE A 296 3.35 -8.01 11.38
CA PHE A 296 4.23 -8.63 10.39
C PHE A 296 3.84 -10.07 10.09
N VAL A 297 3.64 -10.90 11.14
CA VAL A 297 3.23 -12.30 11.00
C VAL A 297 1.85 -12.40 10.38
N PHE A 298 0.90 -11.59 10.83
CA PHE A 298 -0.45 -11.55 10.26
C PHE A 298 -0.41 -11.24 8.78
N SER A 299 0.25 -10.14 8.39
CA SER A 299 0.37 -9.72 7.00
C SER A 299 1.07 -10.78 6.14
N SER A 300 2.15 -11.38 6.65
CA SER A 300 2.93 -12.40 5.92
C SER A 300 2.18 -13.73 5.77
N THR A 301 1.30 -14.07 6.71
CA THR A 301 0.51 -15.31 6.66
C THR A 301 -0.82 -15.14 5.95
N LEU A 302 -1.29 -13.90 5.76
CA LEU A 302 -2.55 -13.55 5.10
C LEU A 302 -2.79 -14.28 3.76
N PRO A 303 -1.79 -14.43 2.86
CA PRO A 303 -1.97 -15.17 1.59
C PRO A 303 -2.24 -16.66 1.79
N LEU A 304 -1.84 -17.24 2.92
CA LEU A 304 -2.08 -18.66 3.23
C LEU A 304 -3.56 -18.90 3.60
N TRP A 305 -4.23 -17.88 4.12
CA TRP A 305 -5.62 -17.93 4.55
C TRP A 305 -6.58 -17.46 3.47
N LEU A 306 -6.14 -16.51 2.64
CA LEU A 306 -6.93 -16.00 1.53
C LEU A 306 -6.84 -16.94 0.33
N LYS A 307 -8.01 -17.40 -0.13
CA LYS A 307 -8.13 -17.96 -1.48
C LYS A 307 -7.96 -16.82 -2.47
N THR A 308 -6.72 -16.53 -2.85
CA THR A 308 -6.41 -15.40 -3.74
C THR A 308 -7.27 -15.44 -5.00
N LYS A 309 -7.55 -16.63 -5.53
CA LYS A 309 -8.37 -16.88 -6.73
C LYS A 309 -9.74 -16.19 -6.71
N ASP A 310 -10.31 -16.01 -5.52
CA ASP A 310 -11.64 -15.42 -5.35
C ASP A 310 -11.58 -13.89 -5.32
N LEU A 311 -10.37 -13.29 -5.25
CA LEU A 311 -10.17 -11.86 -5.29
C LEU A 311 -10.35 -11.35 -6.71
N LYS A 312 -11.31 -10.44 -6.84
CA LYS A 312 -11.60 -9.72 -8.08
C LYS A 312 -11.36 -8.23 -7.84
N SER A 313 -10.85 -7.55 -8.86
CA SER A 313 -10.78 -6.10 -8.84
C SER A 313 -11.32 -5.48 -10.13
N LYS A 314 -12.26 -4.53 -9.97
CA LYS A 314 -12.74 -3.65 -11.02
C LYS A 314 -11.96 -2.34 -10.95
N GLY A 315 -10.92 -2.21 -11.77
CA GLY A 315 -10.17 -0.97 -11.90
C GLY A 315 -10.86 -0.03 -12.89
N ILE A 316 -11.05 1.22 -12.50
CA ILE A 316 -11.57 2.31 -13.38
C ILE A 316 -10.48 2.98 -14.23
N ARG A 317 -9.23 2.55 -14.08
CA ARG A 317 -8.06 3.35 -14.45
C ARG A 317 -7.05 2.66 -15.35
N LEU A 318 -7.25 1.38 -15.63
CA LEU A 318 -6.36 0.61 -16.48
C LEU A 318 -7.16 0.12 -17.67
N GLU A 319 -7.10 0.94 -18.72
CA GLU A 319 -7.75 0.65 -19.99
C GLU A 319 -7.08 -0.60 -20.59
N LEU A 320 -7.90 -1.51 -21.10
CA LEU A 320 -7.44 -2.56 -21.99
C LEU A 320 -7.56 -2.06 -23.43
N GLY A 321 -6.57 -2.37 -24.25
CA GLY A 321 -6.50 -1.86 -25.61
C GLY A 321 -5.26 -2.32 -26.36
N PRO A 322 -4.99 -1.73 -27.53
CA PRO A 322 -3.92 -2.18 -28.41
C PRO A 322 -2.52 -1.96 -27.81
N CYS A 323 -1.73 -3.03 -27.75
CA CYS A 323 -0.40 -3.06 -27.14
C CYS A 323 0.65 -2.12 -27.73
N HIS A 324 0.48 -1.73 -28.99
CA HIS A 324 1.44 -0.91 -29.72
C HIS A 324 1.28 0.59 -29.44
N ILE A 325 0.23 0.99 -28.70
CA ILE A 325 -0.01 2.39 -28.37
C ILE A 325 0.78 2.74 -27.11
N THR A 326 1.76 3.62 -27.28
CA THR A 326 2.54 4.20 -26.20
C THR A 326 2.11 5.64 -25.93
N HIS A 327 2.40 6.12 -24.72
CA HIS A 327 2.30 7.53 -24.36
C HIS A 327 3.51 7.95 -23.54
N ASP A 328 3.80 9.25 -23.58
CA ASP A 328 4.93 9.82 -22.85
C ASP A 328 4.62 9.91 -21.35
N VAL A 329 5.55 9.41 -20.55
CA VAL A 329 5.48 9.36 -19.08
C VAL A 329 6.06 10.62 -18.45
N SER A 330 6.77 11.45 -19.21
CA SER A 330 7.43 12.61 -18.61
C SER A 330 7.81 13.65 -19.66
N ASN A 331 7.16 14.82 -19.63
CA ASN A 331 7.71 16.03 -20.27
C ASN A 331 8.66 16.81 -19.34
N THR A 332 8.87 16.37 -18.09
CA THR A 332 9.71 17.09 -17.10
C THR A 332 11.15 16.60 -17.05
N SER A 333 11.44 15.42 -17.60
CA SER A 333 12.79 14.93 -17.84
C SER A 333 13.21 15.25 -19.28
N PRO A 334 14.47 15.63 -19.54
CA PRO A 334 14.98 15.77 -20.92
C PRO A 334 15.03 14.43 -21.69
N LEU A 335 14.69 13.32 -21.03
CA LEU A 335 14.62 12.00 -21.63
C LEU A 335 13.15 11.65 -21.88
N GLU A 336 12.82 11.46 -23.15
CA GLU A 336 11.52 10.93 -23.59
C GLU A 336 11.38 9.50 -23.08
N ILE A 337 10.70 9.35 -21.94
CA ILE A 337 10.32 8.03 -21.40
C ILE A 337 8.93 7.74 -21.93
N THR A 338 8.84 6.77 -22.84
CA THR A 338 7.56 6.24 -23.33
C THR A 338 7.16 5.01 -22.50
N ARG A 339 5.86 4.83 -22.26
CA ARG A 339 5.30 3.56 -21.74
C ARG A 339 4.10 3.13 -22.57
N ARG A 340 3.75 1.85 -22.52
CA ARG A 340 2.50 1.35 -23.09
C ARG A 340 1.30 1.98 -22.36
N ARG A 341 0.33 2.46 -23.13
CA ARG A 341 -0.91 3.04 -22.59
C ARG A 341 -1.81 1.97 -21.97
N PHE A 342 -1.89 0.82 -22.63
CA PHE A 342 -2.81 -0.27 -22.28
C PHE A 342 -2.05 -1.44 -21.66
N ILE A 343 -2.73 -2.20 -20.78
CA ILE A 343 -2.23 -3.52 -20.36
C ILE A 343 -2.48 -4.51 -21.49
N CYS A 344 -1.45 -5.28 -21.84
CA CYS A 344 -1.57 -6.31 -22.87
C CYS A 344 -2.04 -7.63 -22.30
N GLN A 345 -2.87 -8.34 -23.08
CA GLN A 345 -3.29 -9.69 -22.75
C GLN A 345 -2.09 -10.65 -22.63
N ASP A 346 -1.07 -10.45 -23.47
CA ASP A 346 0.14 -11.29 -23.47
C ASP A 346 1.00 -11.10 -22.20
N ASP A 347 0.90 -9.93 -21.54
CA ASP A 347 1.60 -9.68 -20.29
C ASP A 347 1.00 -10.48 -19.13
N ALA A 348 -0.19 -11.08 -19.27
CA ALA A 348 -0.84 -11.86 -18.22
C ALA A 348 0.01 -13.03 -17.71
N GLN A 349 0.98 -13.51 -18.50
CA GLN A 349 1.94 -14.53 -18.06
C GLN A 349 3.03 -13.98 -17.14
N HIS A 350 3.28 -12.68 -17.19
CA HIS A 350 4.31 -11.96 -16.42
C HIS A 350 3.72 -11.13 -15.28
N LEU A 351 2.40 -11.00 -15.23
CA LEU A 351 1.67 -10.28 -14.19
C LEU A 351 1.29 -11.24 -13.05
N ASP A 352 1.16 -10.72 -11.82
CA ASP A 352 0.65 -11.48 -10.66
C ASP A 352 -0.87 -11.80 -10.76
N PHE A 353 -1.50 -11.45 -11.89
CA PHE A 353 -2.93 -11.59 -12.15
C PHE A 353 -3.18 -11.93 -13.62
N ASP A 354 -4.34 -12.52 -13.88
CA ASP A 354 -4.81 -12.90 -15.20
C ASP A 354 -6.30 -12.56 -15.38
N PHE A 355 -6.78 -12.75 -16.61
CA PHE A 355 -8.16 -12.44 -17.00
C PHE A 355 -9.05 -13.69 -17.02
N HIS A 356 -8.72 -14.74 -16.25
CA HIS A 356 -9.44 -16.02 -16.30
C HIS A 356 -10.91 -15.91 -15.86
N CYS A 357 -11.24 -14.90 -15.05
CA CYS A 357 -12.58 -14.65 -14.58
C CYS A 357 -13.44 -13.82 -15.55
N VAL A 358 -12.86 -13.37 -16.66
CA VAL A 358 -13.57 -12.66 -17.74
C VAL A 358 -13.77 -13.62 -18.90
N ASN A 359 -14.95 -13.54 -19.53
CA ASN A 359 -15.18 -14.28 -20.77
C ASN A 359 -14.16 -13.82 -21.84
N GLN A 360 -13.32 -14.73 -22.32
CA GLN A 360 -12.24 -14.44 -23.27
C GLN A 360 -12.76 -13.81 -24.58
N ALA A 361 -13.97 -14.16 -25.02
CA ALA A 361 -14.58 -13.53 -26.20
C ALA A 361 -14.95 -12.06 -25.92
N ALA A 362 -15.50 -11.77 -24.74
CA ALA A 362 -15.80 -10.41 -24.31
C ALA A 362 -14.53 -9.58 -24.10
N LEU A 363 -13.47 -10.19 -23.57
CA LEU A 363 -12.16 -9.54 -23.42
C LEU A 363 -11.58 -9.13 -24.77
N ARG A 364 -11.53 -10.06 -25.74
CA ARG A 364 -11.03 -9.77 -27.10
C ARG A 364 -11.86 -8.71 -27.81
N PHE A 365 -13.19 -8.80 -27.69
CA PHE A 365 -14.10 -7.80 -28.23
C PHE A 365 -13.87 -6.43 -27.57
N GLY A 366 -13.67 -6.39 -26.26
CA GLY A 366 -13.38 -5.17 -25.51
C GLY A 366 -12.06 -4.51 -25.95
N VAL A 367 -11.00 -5.31 -26.07
CA VAL A 367 -9.68 -4.84 -26.56
C VAL A 367 -9.77 -4.28 -27.98
N GLN A 368 -10.52 -4.93 -28.88
CA GLN A 368 -10.70 -4.48 -30.26
C GLN A 368 -11.50 -3.18 -30.37
N ASN A 369 -12.47 -2.97 -29.48
CA ASN A 369 -13.36 -1.82 -29.50
C ASN A 369 -12.94 -0.71 -28.52
N ASN A 370 -11.73 -0.79 -27.94
CA ASN A 370 -11.24 0.15 -26.92
C ASN A 370 -12.21 0.31 -25.74
N VAL A 371 -12.82 -0.78 -25.26
CA VAL A 371 -13.74 -0.75 -24.11
C VAL A 371 -12.94 -0.64 -22.81
N ILE A 372 -13.27 0.39 -22.03
CA ILE A 372 -12.40 1.00 -21.01
C ILE A 372 -12.36 0.26 -19.66
N ASN A 373 -13.31 -0.65 -19.38
CA ASN A 373 -13.44 -1.26 -18.05
C ASN A 373 -13.46 -2.79 -18.10
N CYS A 374 -12.49 -3.44 -17.46
CA CYS A 374 -12.44 -4.90 -17.32
C CYS A 374 -12.14 -5.31 -15.87
N SER A 375 -12.63 -6.49 -15.48
CA SER A 375 -12.33 -7.09 -14.19
C SER A 375 -11.05 -7.94 -14.30
N CYS A 376 -10.16 -7.85 -13.31
CA CYS A 376 -8.97 -8.69 -13.22
C CYS A 376 -9.10 -9.65 -12.03
N CYS A 377 -8.46 -10.82 -12.11
CA CYS A 377 -8.44 -11.82 -11.04
C CYS A 377 -7.04 -12.34 -10.78
N THR A 378 -6.74 -12.77 -9.55
CA THR A 378 -5.39 -13.26 -9.24
C THR A 378 -5.14 -14.66 -9.82
N LEU A 379 -3.88 -14.97 -10.11
CA LEU A 379 -3.48 -16.25 -10.69
C LEU A 379 -3.85 -17.44 -9.80
N SER A 380 -4.32 -18.50 -10.46
CA SER A 380 -4.83 -19.72 -9.80
C SER A 380 -3.76 -20.75 -9.42
N ASN A 381 -2.52 -20.62 -9.89
CA ASN A 381 -1.47 -21.60 -9.64
C ASN A 381 -0.25 -20.96 -8.97
N TRP A 382 -0.32 -20.82 -7.65
CA TRP A 382 0.87 -20.73 -6.80
C TRP A 382 1.54 -22.11 -6.70
N ARG A 383 1.99 -22.68 -7.81
CA ARG A 383 3.04 -23.70 -7.73
C ARG A 383 4.34 -22.94 -7.60
N ILE A 384 4.91 -22.95 -6.40
CA ILE A 384 6.33 -22.69 -6.19
C ILE A 384 7.03 -23.64 -7.17
N ASP A 385 7.61 -23.10 -8.25
CA ASP A 385 8.38 -23.90 -9.19
C ASP A 385 9.57 -24.46 -8.40
N PRO A 386 9.65 -25.78 -8.19
CA PRO A 386 10.71 -26.38 -7.36
C PRO A 386 12.11 -26.10 -7.92
N ASN A 387 12.21 -25.64 -9.17
CA ASN A 387 13.49 -25.42 -9.85
C ASN A 387 14.03 -23.97 -9.77
N ASN A 388 13.30 -23.02 -9.18
CA ASN A 388 13.74 -21.61 -9.08
C ASN A 388 13.80 -21.04 -7.65
N SER A 389 13.93 -21.90 -6.64
CA SER A 389 13.97 -21.50 -5.23
C SER A 389 15.40 -21.36 -4.70
N CYS A 390 16.01 -20.19 -4.88
CA CYS A 390 17.17 -19.78 -4.07
C CYS A 390 16.74 -18.73 -3.03
N LEU A 391 16.88 -19.11 -1.75
CA LEU A 391 16.80 -18.31 -0.53
C LEU A 391 15.47 -17.61 -0.19
N LEU A 392 14.63 -18.29 0.62
CA LEU A 392 14.44 -17.92 2.04
C LEU A 392 13.66 -19.03 2.76
N GLN A 393 14.34 -20.15 3.02
CA GLN A 393 13.81 -21.24 3.84
C GLN A 393 14.16 -20.95 5.31
N ILE A 394 13.37 -20.11 5.98
CA ILE A 394 13.33 -20.14 7.45
C ILE A 394 12.33 -21.24 7.83
N CYS A 395 12.88 -22.43 8.06
CA CYS A 395 12.19 -23.54 8.68
C CYS A 395 11.59 -23.12 10.02
N PHE A 396 10.27 -23.29 10.19
CA PHE A 396 9.72 -23.69 11.48
C PHE A 396 8.99 -25.01 11.31
N MET A 397 9.54 -26.03 11.99
CA MET A 397 9.01 -27.38 12.05
C MET A 397 7.61 -27.42 12.64
N ARG A 398 6.82 -28.28 12.00
CA ARG A 398 5.62 -28.97 12.49
C ARG A 398 5.75 -29.33 13.97
N SER A 399 4.98 -28.68 14.85
CA SER A 399 4.76 -29.14 16.22
C SER A 399 3.33 -28.81 16.65
N THR A 400 2.64 -29.83 17.15
CA THR A 400 1.24 -29.89 17.55
C THR A 400 0.89 -29.05 18.79
N ARG A 401 1.62 -27.97 19.09
CA ARG A 401 1.44 -27.12 20.28
C ARG A 401 0.96 -25.68 20.00
N MET A 402 0.38 -25.41 18.84
CA MET A 402 -0.11 -24.06 18.52
C MET A 402 -1.52 -23.75 19.07
N ASN A 403 -2.28 -24.77 19.49
CA ASN A 403 -3.60 -24.57 20.10
C ASN A 403 -3.54 -23.98 21.51
N ASP A 404 -2.47 -24.23 22.27
CA ASP A 404 -2.34 -23.69 23.63
C ASP A 404 -1.85 -22.24 23.63
N PHE A 405 -1.08 -21.82 22.61
CA PHE A 405 -0.65 -20.43 22.47
C PHE A 405 -1.80 -19.51 22.04
N CYS A 406 -2.63 -19.93 21.08
CA CYS A 406 -3.83 -19.17 20.69
C CYS A 406 -4.87 -19.09 21.82
N ARG A 407 -5.04 -20.15 22.63
CA ARG A 407 -5.92 -20.10 23.81
C ARG A 407 -5.43 -19.11 24.88
N LYS A 408 -4.11 -19.04 25.11
CA LYS A 408 -3.53 -18.09 26.08
C LYS A 408 -3.59 -16.64 25.60
N LEU A 409 -3.39 -16.42 24.29
CA LEU A 409 -3.49 -15.09 23.69
C LEU A 409 -4.92 -14.54 23.70
N CYS A 410 -5.93 -15.40 23.51
CA CYS A 410 -7.33 -14.99 23.61
C CYS A 410 -7.78 -14.73 25.06
N SER A 411 -7.25 -15.44 26.06
CA SER A 411 -7.65 -15.24 27.47
C SER A 411 -7.00 -14.02 28.14
N GLU A 412 -5.84 -13.56 27.68
CA GLU A 412 -5.10 -12.46 28.34
C GLU A 412 -5.35 -11.08 27.72
N ILE A 413 -5.80 -10.99 26.46
CA ILE A 413 -5.96 -9.71 25.77
C ILE A 413 -7.41 -9.19 25.81
N TRP A 414 -8.42 -10.05 25.99
CA TRP A 414 -9.85 -9.65 25.98
C TRP A 414 -10.71 -10.43 27.00
N PRO A 415 -10.78 -10.05 28.29
CA PRO A 415 -11.78 -10.60 29.19
C PRO A 415 -13.08 -9.79 29.05
N GLY A 416 -14.11 -10.34 28.39
CA GLY A 416 -15.46 -9.78 28.58
C GLY A 416 -16.50 -9.83 27.45
N LEU A 417 -16.27 -10.47 26.31
CA LEU A 417 -17.37 -10.74 25.37
C LEU A 417 -17.23 -12.13 24.76
N TRP A 418 -18.37 -12.75 24.48
CA TRP A 418 -18.58 -14.05 23.82
C TRP A 418 -18.69 -15.28 24.75
N THR A 419 -19.91 -15.48 25.28
CA THR A 419 -20.43 -16.79 25.67
C THR A 419 -21.10 -17.45 24.46
N CYS A 420 -20.48 -18.46 23.86
CA CYS A 420 -21.15 -19.32 22.88
C CYS A 420 -22.10 -20.27 23.61
N SER A 421 -23.40 -20.12 23.40
CA SER A 421 -24.41 -21.06 23.85
C SER A 421 -25.27 -21.58 22.69
N SER A 422 -25.07 -22.86 22.37
CA SER A 422 -26.09 -23.80 21.83
C SER A 422 -26.42 -23.73 20.31
N PRO A 423 -27.06 -24.77 19.72
CA PRO A 423 -26.52 -25.49 18.55
C PRO A 423 -27.32 -25.31 17.24
N CYS A 424 -26.69 -25.70 16.13
CA CYS A 424 -27.24 -25.68 14.78
C CYS A 424 -28.60 -26.39 14.66
N GLN A 425 -29.60 -25.68 14.14
CA GLN A 425 -30.80 -26.26 13.54
C GLN A 425 -30.74 -26.13 12.02
N VAL A 426 -31.06 -27.25 11.36
CA VAL A 426 -31.26 -27.38 9.91
C VAL A 426 -32.71 -27.04 9.59
N TRP A 427 -32.97 -26.10 8.68
CA TRP A 427 -34.26 -25.92 8.04
C TRP A 427 -34.08 -25.82 6.52
N GLY A 428 -34.87 -26.62 5.80
CA GLY A 428 -34.94 -26.64 4.34
C GLY A 428 -36.08 -25.77 3.79
N ALA A 429 -35.87 -25.40 2.52
CA ALA A 429 -36.82 -25.12 1.43
C ALA A 429 -38.05 -24.22 1.67
N GLU A 430 -38.17 -23.11 0.92
CA GLU A 430 -39.04 -22.96 -0.27
C GLU A 430 -39.22 -21.48 -0.70
N ASN A 431 -39.02 -21.23 -2.01
CA ASN A 431 -39.69 -20.23 -2.86
C ASN A 431 -39.37 -18.71 -2.75
N PRO A 432 -39.78 -17.85 -3.73
CA PRO A 432 -39.43 -17.84 -5.16
C PRO A 432 -39.23 -16.40 -5.69
N HIS A 433 -38.00 -15.94 -5.95
CA HIS A 433 -37.80 -14.71 -6.74
C HIS A 433 -36.59 -14.86 -7.66
N ALA A 434 -36.88 -15.36 -8.85
CA ALA A 434 -35.94 -15.47 -9.96
C ALA A 434 -35.63 -14.08 -10.53
N TYR A 435 -34.34 -13.77 -10.64
CA TYR A 435 -33.83 -12.71 -11.50
C TYR A 435 -33.64 -13.25 -12.91
N ILE A 436 -33.94 -12.42 -13.90
CA ILE A 436 -33.95 -12.71 -15.33
C ILE A 436 -32.52 -12.91 -15.83
N GLU A 437 -32.16 -14.15 -16.18
CA GLU A 437 -30.98 -14.50 -16.98
C GLU A 437 -31.34 -14.41 -18.46
N TYR A 438 -30.53 -13.70 -19.25
CA TYR A 438 -30.59 -13.79 -20.71
C TYR A 438 -29.85 -15.07 -21.16
N GLU A 439 -30.58 -16.15 -21.39
CA GLU A 439 -30.06 -17.34 -22.09
C GLU A 439 -29.96 -17.06 -23.60
N CYS A 440 -28.72 -17.03 -24.11
CA CYS A 440 -28.47 -17.20 -25.54
C CYS A 440 -28.63 -18.69 -25.89
N ASN A 441 -29.73 -19.03 -26.55
CA ASN A 441 -29.99 -20.36 -27.11
C ASN A 441 -28.97 -20.72 -28.20
N ILE A 442 -28.14 -21.74 -27.95
CA ILE A 442 -27.38 -22.46 -28.98
C ILE A 442 -27.89 -23.90 -29.00
N PRO A 443 -28.28 -24.46 -30.17
CA PRO A 443 -28.87 -25.80 -30.22
C PRO A 443 -27.83 -26.88 -29.89
N LYS A 444 -28.16 -27.75 -28.92
CA LYS A 444 -27.38 -28.94 -28.57
C LYS A 444 -27.45 -29.97 -29.70
N VAL A 445 -26.30 -30.28 -30.30
CA VAL A 445 -26.10 -31.45 -31.16
C VAL A 445 -26.04 -32.70 -30.26
N LYS A 446 -26.95 -33.66 -30.50
CA LYS A 446 -26.91 -34.99 -29.88
C LYS A 446 -25.90 -35.87 -30.64
N CYS A 447 -24.81 -36.25 -29.99
CA CYS A 447 -24.01 -37.40 -30.41
C CYS A 447 -24.48 -38.62 -29.60
N GLY A 448 -25.10 -39.59 -30.28
CA GLY A 448 -25.34 -40.93 -29.73
C GLY A 448 -24.12 -41.81 -29.94
N VAL A 449 -23.79 -42.64 -28.95
CA VAL A 449 -22.81 -43.72 -29.05
C VAL A 449 -23.59 -45.01 -29.29
N VAL A 450 -23.20 -45.78 -30.32
CA VAL A 450 -23.64 -47.15 -30.59
C VAL A 450 -22.78 -48.11 -29.79
#